data_AF-A0A946H1Y8-F1
#
_entry.id   AF-A0A946H1Y8-F1
#
_cell.length_a   1.000
_cell.length_b   1.000
_cell.length_c   1.000
_cell.angle_alpha   90.00
_cell.angle_beta   90.00
_cell.angle_gamma   90.00
#
_symmetry.space_group_name_H-M   'P 1'
#
loop_
_entity.id
_entity.type
_entity.pdbx_description
1 polymer ?
#
loop_
_entity_poly.entity_id
_entity_poly.type
_entity_poly.pdbx_seq_one_letter_code
_entity_poly.pdbx_strand_id
1 'polypeptide(L)'
;MNDPIPNDDAVSDGAVSDGAVSDDIADAPPPSAAAIDAEIAATLETENFIDTYQIVAEWIRFADAKAAAVLAACGALAGVLVPTIKEFVATDSHITPWWEICGIVLFGIWLVFLIAACWWSFRCILPFRRSGRHPAIEKCTHFHPASIAARYGFDETSRFAEDANQLETVSFMKEVMAGLHLDSHISAAKYQRVSRAIQLLGVSAVFGFLYLVVSQF
;
A
#
# COMPACT_ATOMS: atom_id res chain seq x y z
N MET A 1 21.08 -37.63 0.14
CA MET A 1 21.36 -38.02 1.53
C MET A 1 20.12 -37.62 2.29
N ASN A 2 19.22 -38.59 2.49
CA ASN A 2 17.94 -38.40 3.15
C ASN A 2 18.07 -38.98 4.55
N ASP A 3 17.99 -38.14 5.57
CA ASP A 3 17.93 -38.61 6.95
C ASP A 3 16.49 -39.05 7.27
N PRO A 4 16.30 -40.19 7.97
CA PRO A 4 14.98 -40.65 8.37
C PRO A 4 14.49 -39.90 9.60
N ILE A 5 13.22 -39.49 9.54
CA ILE A 5 12.48 -38.86 10.65
C ILE A 5 12.21 -39.94 11.72
N PRO A 6 12.55 -39.72 13.00
CA PRO A 6 12.19 -40.64 14.08
C PRO A 6 10.70 -40.51 14.41
N ASN A 7 10.04 -41.67 14.51
CA ASN A 7 8.65 -41.82 14.91
C ASN A 7 8.62 -42.09 16.42
N ASP A 8 8.33 -41.05 17.22
CA ASP A 8 8.18 -41.17 18.69
C ASP A 8 6.71 -41.39 19.05
N ASP A 9 6.28 -42.65 18.92
CA ASP A 9 5.07 -43.16 19.57
C ASP A 9 5.41 -43.52 21.02
N ALA A 10 5.38 -42.53 21.92
CA ALA A 10 5.44 -42.74 23.35
C ALA A 10 4.08 -42.40 23.99
N VAL A 11 3.20 -43.40 23.98
CA VAL A 11 1.97 -43.45 24.77
C VAL A 11 2.36 -43.51 26.24
N SER A 12 2.15 -42.39 26.95
CA SER A 12 2.23 -42.31 28.40
C SER A 12 0.81 -42.31 28.96
N ASP A 13 0.37 -43.47 29.45
CA ASP A 13 -0.82 -43.64 30.28
C ASP A 13 -0.67 -42.84 31.59
N GLY A 14 -1.13 -41.59 31.56
CA GLY A 14 -1.29 -40.74 32.73
C GLY A 14 -2.59 -41.09 33.45
N ALA A 15 -2.47 -41.66 34.64
CA ALA A 15 -3.57 -41.94 35.55
C ALA A 15 -4.44 -40.70 35.78
N VAL A 16 -5.71 -40.80 35.39
CA VAL A 16 -6.76 -39.80 35.68
C VAL A 16 -7.04 -39.87 37.18
N SER A 17 -6.54 -38.87 37.89
CA SER A 17 -6.92 -38.56 39.27
C SER A 17 -8.29 -37.88 39.24
N ASP A 18 -9.33 -38.58 39.69
CA ASP A 18 -10.66 -38.03 40.01
C ASP A 18 -10.54 -36.99 41.13
N GLY A 19 -10.14 -35.77 40.76
CA GLY A 19 -10.28 -34.59 41.58
C GLY A 19 -11.74 -34.14 41.49
N ALA A 20 -12.46 -34.26 42.60
CA ALA A 20 -13.81 -33.73 42.76
C ALA A 20 -13.83 -32.24 42.38
N VAL A 21 -14.38 -31.95 41.20
CA VAL A 21 -14.75 -30.60 40.78
C VAL A 21 -15.92 -30.20 41.68
N SER A 22 -15.62 -29.39 42.68
CA SER A 22 -16.62 -28.69 43.46
C SER A 22 -17.40 -27.76 42.52
N ASP A 23 -18.63 -28.17 42.19
CA ASP A 23 -19.69 -27.44 41.48
C ASP A 23 -20.16 -26.20 42.28
N ASP A 24 -19.23 -25.29 42.58
CA ASP A 24 -19.53 -23.97 43.15
C ASP A 24 -19.50 -22.92 42.02
N ILE A 25 -20.12 -23.25 40.88
CA ILE A 25 -20.45 -22.26 39.85
C ILE A 25 -21.65 -21.50 40.39
N ALA A 26 -21.36 -20.44 41.14
CA ALA A 26 -22.33 -19.42 41.49
C ALA A 26 -23.06 -19.01 40.20
N ASP A 27 -24.37 -19.25 40.18
CA ASP A 27 -25.30 -19.01 39.09
C ASP A 27 -25.30 -17.51 38.75
N ALA A 28 -24.37 -17.12 37.87
CA ALA A 28 -24.29 -15.76 37.39
C ALA A 28 -25.59 -15.47 36.62
N PRO A 29 -26.32 -14.40 36.97
CA PRO A 29 -27.59 -14.12 36.32
C PRO A 29 -27.38 -14.00 34.81
N PRO A 30 -28.27 -14.60 33.99
CA PRO A 30 -28.12 -14.58 32.55
C PRO A 30 -28.00 -13.14 32.06
N PRO A 31 -27.12 -12.86 31.07
CA PRO A 31 -26.94 -11.52 30.55
C PRO A 31 -28.28 -10.95 30.10
N SER A 32 -28.59 -9.74 30.54
CA SER A 32 -29.82 -9.06 30.15
C SER A 32 -29.89 -8.92 28.63
N ALA A 33 -31.10 -8.97 28.04
CA ALA A 33 -31.27 -8.79 26.59
C ALA A 33 -30.58 -7.51 26.07
N ALA A 34 -30.57 -6.43 26.85
CA ALA A 34 -29.88 -5.18 26.51
C ALA A 34 -28.34 -5.32 26.42
N ALA A 35 -27.74 -6.23 27.18
CA ALA A 35 -26.30 -6.52 27.12
C ALA A 35 -25.96 -7.30 25.85
N ILE A 36 -26.81 -8.26 25.48
CA ILE A 36 -26.67 -9.04 24.24
C ILE A 36 -26.80 -8.12 23.01
N ASP A 37 -27.81 -7.24 22.99
CA ASP A 37 -28.01 -6.28 21.89
C ASP A 37 -26.83 -5.31 21.75
N ALA A 38 -26.24 -4.87 22.87
CA ALA A 38 -25.07 -4.01 22.87
C ALA A 38 -23.81 -4.71 22.35
N GLU A 39 -23.61 -5.98 22.71
CA GLU A 39 -22.50 -6.80 22.22
C GLU A 39 -22.61 -7.08 20.71
N ILE A 40 -23.82 -7.40 20.23
CA ILE A 40 -24.08 -7.59 18.80
C ILE A 40 -23.80 -6.29 18.03
N ALA A 41 -24.26 -5.14 18.55
CA ALA A 41 -24.01 -3.85 17.93
C ALA A 41 -22.51 -3.51 17.84
N ALA A 42 -21.75 -3.76 18.91
CA ALA A 42 -20.29 -3.54 18.93
C ALA A 42 -19.54 -4.45 17.96
N THR A 43 -19.99 -5.70 17.81
CA THR A 43 -19.41 -6.66 16.86
C THR A 43 -19.64 -6.22 15.42
N LEU A 44 -20.88 -5.83 15.07
CA LEU A 44 -21.23 -5.30 13.74
C LEU A 44 -20.45 -4.02 13.40
N GLU A 45 -20.24 -3.13 14.38
CA GLU A 45 -19.45 -1.92 14.17
C GLU A 45 -17.99 -2.25 13.85
N THR A 46 -17.43 -3.23 14.57
CA THR A 46 -16.06 -3.71 14.36
C THR A 46 -15.87 -4.34 12.98
N GLU A 47 -16.80 -5.17 12.54
CA GLU A 47 -16.79 -5.76 11.19
C GLU A 47 -16.81 -4.67 10.11
N ASN A 48 -17.68 -3.66 10.25
CA ASN A 48 -17.76 -2.54 9.31
C ASN A 48 -16.45 -1.74 9.23
N PHE A 49 -15.72 -1.60 10.35
CA PHE A 49 -14.40 -0.96 10.34
C PHE A 49 -13.33 -1.79 9.65
N ILE A 50 -13.35 -3.12 9.85
CA ILE A 50 -12.44 -4.03 9.15
C ILE A 50 -12.68 -3.95 7.64
N ASP A 51 -13.94 -3.96 7.20
CA ASP A 51 -14.30 -3.84 5.79
C ASP A 51 -13.83 -2.50 5.21
N THR A 52 -14.06 -1.40 5.94
CA THR A 52 -13.60 -0.07 5.55
C THR A 52 -12.08 -0.03 5.40
N TYR A 53 -11.35 -0.67 6.31
CA TYR A 53 -9.89 -0.77 6.26
C TYR A 53 -9.41 -1.54 5.02
N GLN A 54 -10.04 -2.67 4.70
CA GLN A 54 -9.74 -3.46 3.51
C GLN A 54 -9.94 -2.65 2.23
N ILE A 55 -11.03 -1.88 2.14
CA ILE A 55 -11.32 -1.00 1.00
C ILE A 55 -10.20 0.04 0.82
N VAL A 56 -9.76 0.69 1.91
CA VAL A 56 -8.69 1.69 1.85
C VAL A 56 -7.35 1.06 1.43
N ALA A 57 -7.02 -0.12 1.95
CA ALA A 57 -5.81 -0.85 1.57
C ALA A 57 -5.85 -1.23 0.07
N GLU A 58 -7.00 -1.66 -0.43
CA GLU A 58 -7.18 -1.96 -1.84
C GLU A 58 -7.03 -0.72 -2.73
N TRP A 59 -7.57 0.42 -2.30
CA TRP A 59 -7.39 1.70 -3.01
C TRP A 59 -5.92 2.10 -3.11
N ILE A 60 -5.15 1.91 -2.04
CA ILE A 60 -3.70 2.14 -2.04
C ILE A 60 -3.02 1.24 -3.08
N ARG A 61 -3.36 -0.05 -3.12
CA ARG A 61 -2.82 -1.00 -4.10
C ARG A 61 -3.19 -0.62 -5.53
N PHE A 62 -4.41 -0.14 -5.78
CA PHE A 62 -4.81 0.34 -7.10
C PHE A 62 -4.05 1.60 -7.53
N ALA A 63 -3.74 2.52 -6.61
CA ALA A 63 -2.91 3.68 -6.91
C ALA A 63 -1.49 3.26 -7.32
N ASP A 64 -0.90 2.28 -6.62
CA ASP A 64 0.43 1.76 -6.94
C ASP A 64 0.46 1.03 -8.29
N ALA A 65 -0.58 0.22 -8.58
CA ALA A 65 -0.71 -0.46 -9.87
C ALA A 65 -0.81 0.54 -11.04
N LYS A 66 -1.59 1.63 -10.88
CA LYS A 66 -1.69 2.70 -11.87
C LYS A 66 -0.35 3.44 -12.06
N ALA A 67 0.39 3.70 -10.98
CA ALA A 67 1.71 4.31 -11.07
C ALA A 67 2.71 3.41 -11.80
N ALA A 68 2.67 2.09 -11.55
CA ALA A 68 3.49 1.12 -12.27
C ALA A 68 3.14 1.08 -13.77
N ALA A 69 1.85 1.13 -14.11
CA ALA A 69 1.39 1.22 -15.49
C ALA A 69 1.89 2.50 -16.19
N VAL A 70 1.89 3.65 -15.50
CA VAL A 70 2.48 4.90 -16.03
C VAL A 70 3.97 4.74 -16.29
N LEU A 71 4.74 4.13 -15.37
CA LEU A 71 6.17 3.89 -15.59
C LEU A 71 6.43 2.97 -16.78
N ALA A 72 5.64 1.91 -16.94
CA ALA A 72 5.75 1.02 -18.09
C ALA A 72 5.46 1.74 -19.41
N ALA A 73 4.40 2.57 -19.45
CA ALA A 73 4.08 3.39 -20.61
C ALA A 73 5.20 4.41 -20.92
N CYS A 74 5.76 5.06 -19.89
CA CYS A 74 6.89 5.97 -20.07
C CYS A 74 8.13 5.25 -20.62
N GLY A 75 8.42 4.04 -20.13
CA GLY A 75 9.53 3.22 -20.63
C GLY A 75 9.34 2.81 -22.09
N ALA A 76 8.12 2.42 -22.47
CA ALA A 76 7.79 2.09 -23.86
C ALA A 76 7.93 3.31 -24.79
N LEU A 77 7.38 4.47 -24.40
CA LEU A 77 7.50 5.72 -25.17
C LEU A 77 8.96 6.16 -25.29
N ALA A 78 9.74 6.07 -24.21
CA ALA A 78 11.17 6.37 -24.24
C ALA A 78 11.92 5.46 -25.22
N GLY A 79 11.64 4.15 -25.18
CA GLY A 79 12.27 3.19 -26.08
C GLY A 79 12.01 3.46 -27.56
N VAL A 80 10.83 4.00 -27.90
CA VAL A 80 10.45 4.32 -29.28
C VAL A 80 11.00 5.69 -29.73
N LEU A 81 10.84 6.74 -28.91
CA LEU A 81 11.16 8.12 -29.34
C LEU A 81 12.62 8.51 -29.13
N VAL A 82 13.34 7.92 -28.18
CA VAL A 82 14.75 8.30 -27.94
C VAL A 82 15.67 7.98 -29.13
N PRO A 83 15.53 6.85 -29.86
CA PRO A 83 16.36 6.61 -31.04
C PRO A 83 16.13 7.62 -32.18
N THR A 84 14.92 8.16 -32.32
CA THR A 84 14.54 8.98 -33.49
C THR A 84 15.21 10.37 -33.50
N ILE A 85 15.62 10.91 -32.34
CA ILE A 85 16.28 12.22 -32.31
C ILE A 85 17.64 12.20 -33.02
N LYS A 86 18.34 11.06 -32.96
CA LYS A 86 19.63 10.91 -33.66
C LYS A 86 19.46 10.99 -35.17
N GLU A 87 18.43 10.32 -35.69
CA GLU A 87 18.11 10.33 -37.12
C GLU A 87 17.62 11.71 -37.58
N PHE A 88 16.80 12.36 -36.75
CA PHE A 88 16.30 13.70 -37.03
C PHE A 88 17.43 14.75 -37.16
N VAL A 89 18.40 14.72 -36.23
CA VAL A 89 19.54 15.66 -36.25
C VAL A 89 20.55 15.34 -37.35
N ALA A 90 20.69 14.08 -37.75
CA ALA A 90 21.63 13.69 -38.81
C ALA A 90 21.15 14.01 -40.23
N THR A 91 19.90 14.45 -40.39
CA THR A 91 19.29 14.72 -41.69
C THR A 91 19.57 16.16 -42.13
N ASP A 92 20.43 16.34 -43.14
CA ASP A 92 20.79 17.68 -43.67
C ASP A 92 19.69 18.33 -44.53
N SER A 93 18.58 17.63 -44.79
CA SER A 93 17.53 18.03 -45.74
C SER A 93 16.30 18.65 -45.08
N HIS A 94 16.48 19.49 -44.05
CA HIS A 94 15.38 20.25 -43.45
C HIS A 94 15.01 21.45 -44.33
N ILE A 95 13.72 21.71 -44.53
CA ILE A 95 13.22 22.79 -45.40
C ILE A 95 13.75 24.16 -44.95
N THR A 96 13.93 24.34 -43.64
CA THR A 96 14.44 25.58 -43.04
C THR A 96 15.25 25.29 -41.76
N PRO A 97 16.25 26.13 -41.43
CA PRO A 97 17.11 25.92 -40.26
C PRO A 97 16.37 26.04 -38.91
N TRP A 98 15.19 26.67 -38.86
CA TRP A 98 14.39 26.74 -37.64
C TRP A 98 13.61 25.44 -37.36
N TRP A 99 13.46 24.56 -38.36
CA TRP A 99 12.73 23.31 -38.24
C TRP A 99 13.44 22.34 -37.28
N GLU A 100 14.76 22.23 -37.39
CA GLU A 100 15.59 21.44 -36.48
C GLU A 100 15.43 21.93 -35.03
N ILE A 101 15.49 23.25 -34.82
CA ILE A 101 15.29 23.86 -33.50
C ILE A 101 13.90 23.50 -32.96
N CYS A 102 12.85 23.59 -33.79
CA CYS A 102 11.49 23.23 -33.40
C CYS A 102 11.39 21.77 -32.95
N GLY A 103 11.95 20.83 -33.72
CA GLY A 103 11.96 19.41 -33.39
C GLY A 103 12.71 19.10 -32.10
N ILE A 104 13.90 19.70 -31.91
CA ILE A 104 14.69 19.56 -30.67
C ILE A 104 13.93 20.10 -29.46
N VAL A 105 13.28 21.27 -29.59
CA VAL A 105 12.49 21.88 -28.50
C VAL A 105 11.28 21.00 -28.15
N LEU A 106 10.53 20.51 -29.14
CA LEU A 106 9.39 19.62 -28.91
C LEU A 106 9.83 18.32 -28.22
N PHE A 107 10.94 17.72 -28.66
CA PHE A 107 11.52 16.54 -28.02
C PHE A 107 11.94 16.84 -26.58
N GLY A 108 12.59 17.98 -26.33
CA GLY A 108 12.99 18.41 -24.99
C GLY A 108 11.79 18.59 -24.05
N ILE A 109 10.72 19.25 -24.52
CA ILE A 109 9.48 19.43 -23.76
C ILE A 109 8.84 18.07 -23.45
N TRP A 110 8.71 17.20 -24.46
CA TRP A 110 8.21 15.83 -24.29
C TRP A 110 8.99 15.08 -23.19
N LEU A 111 10.32 15.12 -23.26
CA LEU A 111 11.21 14.41 -22.34
C LEU A 111 11.08 14.95 -20.91
N VAL A 112 10.98 16.27 -20.72
CA VAL A 112 10.76 16.89 -19.40
C VAL A 112 9.45 16.41 -18.79
N PHE A 113 8.35 16.41 -19.56
CA PHE A 113 7.06 15.91 -19.06
C PHE A 113 7.10 14.41 -18.76
N LEU A 114 7.80 13.62 -19.58
CA LEU A 114 7.98 12.18 -19.37
C LEU A 114 8.74 11.91 -18.06
N ILE A 115 9.87 12.60 -17.83
CA ILE A 115 10.66 12.49 -16.60
C ILE A 115 9.84 12.93 -15.39
N ALA A 116 9.07 14.02 -15.50
CA ALA A 116 8.18 14.46 -14.44
C ALA A 116 7.11 13.41 -14.12
N ALA A 117 6.49 12.79 -15.13
CA ALA A 117 5.51 11.72 -14.94
C ALA A 117 6.14 10.50 -14.23
N CYS A 118 7.37 10.12 -14.62
CA CYS A 118 8.13 9.07 -13.93
C CYS A 118 8.39 9.42 -12.47
N TRP A 119 8.87 10.64 -12.19
CA TRP A 119 9.14 11.11 -10.84
C TRP A 119 7.92 11.04 -9.93
N TRP A 120 6.77 11.51 -10.40
CA TRP A 120 5.51 11.44 -9.64
C TRP A 120 5.04 10.00 -9.42
N SER A 121 5.22 9.12 -10.41
CA SER A 121 4.90 7.69 -10.29
C SER A 121 5.81 6.99 -9.29
N PHE A 122 7.12 7.24 -9.34
CA PHE A 122 8.07 6.74 -8.33
C PHE A 122 7.72 7.23 -6.93
N ARG A 123 7.32 8.50 -6.76
CA ARG A 123 6.85 9.01 -5.46
C ARG A 123 5.50 8.46 -5.00
N CYS A 124 4.72 7.85 -5.90
CA CYS A 124 3.52 7.11 -5.52
C CYS A 124 3.89 5.75 -4.93
N ILE A 125 4.74 5.00 -5.64
CA ILE A 125 5.14 3.63 -5.29
C ILE A 125 6.10 3.62 -4.09
N LEU A 126 7.12 4.47 -4.11
CA LEU A 126 8.09 4.58 -3.03
C LEU A 126 7.58 5.61 -2.02
N PRO A 127 7.09 5.16 -0.84
CA PRO A 127 6.86 6.10 0.24
C PRO A 127 8.23 6.63 0.66
N PHE A 128 8.56 7.86 0.25
CA PHE A 128 9.60 8.62 0.94
C PHE A 128 9.09 8.83 2.37
N ARG A 129 9.39 7.87 3.26
CA ARG A 129 9.28 8.05 4.70
C ARG A 129 10.13 9.26 5.02
N ARG A 130 9.49 10.43 5.20
CA ARG A 130 10.11 11.50 5.98
C ARG A 130 10.51 10.82 7.29
N SER A 131 11.79 10.86 7.60
CA SER A 131 12.49 10.06 8.61
C SER A 131 12.06 10.33 10.07
N GLY A 132 10.78 10.61 10.32
CA GLY A 132 10.18 10.70 11.64
C GLY A 132 9.17 9.59 11.81
N ARG A 133 9.27 8.85 12.92
CA ARG A 133 8.15 8.07 13.46
C ARG A 133 6.94 9.01 13.51
N HIS A 134 5.92 8.76 12.67
CA HIS A 134 4.72 9.56 12.73
C HIS A 134 4.09 9.32 14.10
N PRO A 135 3.84 10.34 14.94
CA PRO A 135 3.37 10.14 16.32
C PRO A 135 2.08 9.33 16.42
N ALA A 136 1.27 9.31 15.36
CA ALA A 136 0.06 8.49 15.32
C ALA A 136 0.33 6.99 15.03
N ILE A 137 1.45 6.61 14.42
CA ILE A 137 1.84 5.19 14.27
C ILE A 137 2.20 4.59 15.63
N GLU A 138 2.77 5.39 16.54
CA GLU A 138 3.03 4.98 17.93
C GLU A 138 1.76 4.72 18.74
N LYS A 139 0.60 5.18 18.23
CA LYS A 139 -0.71 4.96 18.85
C LYS A 139 -1.48 3.77 18.27
N CYS A 140 -0.96 3.10 17.24
CA CYS A 140 -1.64 2.00 16.55
C CYS A 140 -0.93 0.66 16.80
N THR A 141 -0.58 0.37 18.04
CA THR A 141 0.49 -0.57 18.38
C THR A 141 0.08 -2.03 18.23
N HIS A 142 -1.22 -2.30 18.26
CA HIS A 142 -1.79 -3.64 18.18
C HIS A 142 -2.49 -3.91 16.84
N PHE A 143 -2.67 -2.87 16.01
CA PHE A 143 -3.43 -2.97 14.77
C PHE A 143 -2.60 -2.74 13.49
N HIS A 144 -1.73 -1.72 13.46
CA HIS A 144 -1.07 -1.34 12.22
C HIS A 144 0.18 -2.22 11.96
N PRO A 145 0.34 -2.88 10.79
CA PRO A 145 1.44 -3.83 10.58
C PRO A 145 2.84 -3.27 10.84
N ALA A 146 3.08 -2.00 10.45
CA ALA A 146 4.38 -1.36 10.64
C ALA A 146 4.71 -1.01 12.10
N SER A 147 3.71 -0.80 12.97
CA SER A 147 3.94 -0.55 14.40
C SER A 147 4.10 -1.86 15.15
N ILE A 148 3.32 -2.89 14.78
CA ILE A 148 3.48 -4.25 15.31
C ILE A 148 4.91 -4.75 15.02
N ALA A 149 5.34 -4.71 13.76
CA ALA A 149 6.70 -5.11 13.38
C ALA A 149 7.82 -4.26 14.01
N ALA A 150 7.51 -3.04 14.48
CA ALA A 150 8.46 -2.18 15.18
C ALA A 150 8.52 -2.44 16.68
N ARG A 151 7.54 -3.13 17.26
CA ARG A 151 7.41 -3.39 18.70
C ARG A 151 7.59 -4.85 19.07
N TYR A 152 7.20 -5.77 18.18
CA TYR A 152 7.25 -7.20 18.39
C TYR A 152 8.22 -7.83 17.41
N GLY A 153 9.12 -8.67 17.93
CA GLY A 153 9.95 -9.56 17.11
C GLY A 153 9.09 -10.61 16.39
N PHE A 154 9.64 -11.21 15.33
CA PHE A 154 8.92 -12.24 14.56
C PHE A 154 8.50 -13.44 15.42
N ASP A 155 9.30 -13.79 16.43
CA ASP A 155 9.07 -14.93 17.32
C ASP A 155 8.17 -14.59 18.54
N GLU A 156 7.74 -13.33 18.70
CA GLU A 156 7.01 -12.85 19.89
C GLU A 156 5.48 -12.91 19.72
N THR A 157 4.97 -13.88 18.97
CA THR A 157 3.54 -14.02 18.65
C THR A 157 2.68 -14.24 19.90
N SER A 158 3.16 -15.00 20.88
CA SER A 158 2.47 -15.24 22.15
C SER A 158 2.34 -13.95 22.98
N ARG A 159 3.40 -13.15 23.07
CA ARG A 159 3.38 -11.86 23.77
C ARG A 159 2.41 -10.89 23.12
N PHE A 160 2.41 -10.84 21.78
CA PHE A 160 1.46 -10.01 21.05
C PHE A 160 0.01 -10.40 21.33
N ALA A 161 -0.30 -11.70 21.32
CA ALA A 161 -1.66 -12.18 21.60
C ALA A 161 -2.10 -11.87 23.04
N GLU A 162 -1.19 -12.00 24.00
CA GLU A 162 -1.46 -11.66 25.41
C GLU A 162 -1.72 -10.15 25.58
N ASP A 163 -0.88 -9.29 25.01
CA ASP A 163 -1.07 -7.84 25.04
C ASP A 163 -2.38 -7.42 24.36
N ALA A 164 -2.73 -8.05 23.23
CA ALA A 164 -3.96 -7.80 22.51
C ALA A 164 -5.22 -8.21 23.29
N ASN A 165 -5.16 -9.33 24.03
CA ASN A 165 -6.28 -9.81 24.86
C ASN A 165 -6.50 -8.92 26.11
N GLN A 166 -5.48 -8.17 26.53
CA GLN A 166 -5.59 -7.22 27.64
C GLN A 166 -6.16 -5.86 27.19
N LEU A 167 -6.33 -5.64 25.89
CA LEU A 167 -6.84 -4.37 25.37
C LEU A 167 -8.36 -4.27 25.52
N GLU A 168 -8.82 -3.20 26.17
CA GLU A 168 -10.24 -2.85 26.15
C GLU A 168 -10.71 -2.51 24.73
N THR A 169 -11.92 -2.94 24.36
CA THR A 169 -12.54 -2.71 23.04
C THR A 169 -12.50 -1.24 22.63
N VAL A 170 -12.75 -0.32 23.57
CA VAL A 170 -12.72 1.14 23.32
C VAL A 170 -11.32 1.64 22.97
N SER A 171 -10.28 1.09 23.60
CA SER A 171 -8.89 1.43 23.31
C SER A 171 -8.48 0.89 21.94
N PHE A 172 -8.88 -0.35 21.62
CA PHE A 172 -8.66 -0.94 20.30
C PHE A 172 -9.32 -0.12 19.19
N MET A 173 -10.59 0.28 19.36
CA MET A 173 -11.28 1.12 18.38
C MET A 173 -10.56 2.44 18.12
N LYS A 174 -9.99 3.07 19.17
CA LYS A 174 -9.19 4.30 18.98
C LYS A 174 -7.94 4.05 18.14
N GLU A 175 -7.27 2.91 18.30
CA GLU A 175 -6.14 2.53 17.46
C GLU A 175 -6.55 2.31 16.00
N VAL A 176 -7.66 1.60 15.77
CA VAL A 176 -8.22 1.35 14.43
C VAL A 176 -8.59 2.66 13.74
N MET A 177 -9.28 3.57 14.44
CA MET A 177 -9.63 4.89 13.91
C MET A 177 -8.40 5.73 13.56
N ALA A 178 -7.37 5.69 14.40
CA ALA A 178 -6.11 6.39 14.14
C ALA A 178 -5.40 5.81 12.90
N GLY A 179 -5.38 4.48 12.76
CA GLY A 179 -4.85 3.79 11.58
C GLY A 179 -5.61 4.15 10.32
N LEU A 180 -6.94 4.07 10.35
CA LEU A 180 -7.82 4.43 9.23
C LEU A 180 -7.62 5.89 8.80
N HIS A 181 -7.52 6.80 9.76
CA HIS A 181 -7.26 8.21 9.47
C HIS A 181 -5.91 8.40 8.75
N LEU A 182 -4.84 7.74 9.22
CA LEU A 182 -3.54 7.77 8.55
C LEU A 182 -3.60 7.20 7.14
N ASP A 183 -4.21 6.04 6.96
CA ASP A 183 -4.28 5.37 5.66
C ASP A 183 -5.16 6.14 4.68
N SER A 184 -6.18 6.86 5.15
CA SER A 184 -6.97 7.80 4.34
C SER A 184 -6.13 8.97 3.80
N HIS A 185 -5.22 9.51 4.60
CA HIS A 185 -4.30 10.56 4.16
C HIS A 185 -3.25 10.02 3.19
N ILE A 186 -2.73 8.82 3.44
CA ILE A 186 -1.78 8.16 2.55
C ILE A 186 -2.44 7.86 1.20
N SER A 187 -3.65 7.31 1.20
CA SER A 187 -4.39 7.00 -0.01
C SER A 187 -4.68 8.28 -0.80
N ALA A 188 -5.22 9.33 -0.16
CA ALA A 188 -5.46 10.62 -0.82
C ALA A 188 -4.18 11.19 -1.45
N ALA A 189 -3.05 11.15 -0.73
CA ALA A 189 -1.77 11.62 -1.26
C ALA A 189 -1.27 10.78 -2.44
N LYS A 190 -1.41 9.45 -2.40
CA LYS A 190 -1.06 8.56 -3.52
C LYS A 190 -1.92 8.82 -4.75
N TYR A 191 -3.24 8.95 -4.57
CA TYR A 191 -4.18 9.27 -5.65
C TYR A 191 -3.87 10.60 -6.33
N GLN A 192 -3.51 11.63 -5.55
CA GLN A 192 -3.08 12.92 -6.13
C GLN A 192 -1.81 12.78 -6.97
N ARG A 193 -0.82 12.01 -6.49
CA ARG A 193 0.45 11.79 -7.22
C ARG A 193 0.23 11.02 -8.51
N VAL A 194 -0.52 9.92 -8.47
CA VAL A 194 -0.78 9.11 -9.67
C VAL A 194 -1.65 9.88 -10.68
N SER A 195 -2.62 10.66 -10.21
CA SER A 195 -3.43 11.52 -11.09
C SER A 195 -2.56 12.56 -11.82
N ARG A 196 -1.65 13.23 -11.10
CA ARG A 196 -0.67 14.14 -11.71
C ARG A 196 0.25 13.41 -12.70
N ALA A 197 0.71 12.21 -12.37
CA ALA A 197 1.55 11.42 -13.27
C ALA A 197 0.82 11.08 -14.58
N ILE A 198 -0.45 10.68 -14.51
CA ILE A 198 -1.29 10.40 -15.68
C ILE A 198 -1.50 11.66 -16.52
N GLN A 199 -1.79 12.81 -15.90
CA GLN A 199 -1.95 14.07 -16.61
C GLN A 199 -0.66 14.48 -17.35
N LEU A 200 0.49 14.37 -16.69
CA LEU A 200 1.80 14.67 -17.28
C LEU A 200 2.14 13.69 -18.43
N LEU A 201 1.82 12.41 -18.28
CA LEU A 201 1.94 11.42 -19.36
C LEU A 201 1.06 11.80 -20.56
N GLY A 202 -0.18 12.23 -20.32
CA GLY A 202 -1.08 12.70 -21.38
C GLY A 202 -0.53 13.92 -22.13
N VAL A 203 -0.01 14.92 -21.40
CA VAL A 203 0.65 16.09 -22.00
C VAL A 203 1.91 15.68 -22.77
N SER A 204 2.73 14.79 -22.18
CA SER A 204 3.91 14.23 -22.85
C SER A 204 3.49 13.57 -24.16
N ALA A 205 2.50 12.68 -24.18
CA ALA A 205 2.03 12.00 -25.38
C ALA A 205 1.65 12.98 -26.51
N VAL A 206 1.01 14.12 -26.20
CA VAL A 206 0.70 15.17 -27.19
C VAL A 206 1.98 15.76 -27.80
N PHE A 207 2.95 16.14 -26.98
CA PHE A 207 4.22 16.66 -27.48
C PHE A 207 5.04 15.62 -28.25
N GLY A 208 5.00 14.36 -27.82
CA GLY A 208 5.63 13.25 -28.53
C GLY A 208 5.02 13.04 -29.92
N PHE A 209 3.70 13.13 -30.03
CA PHE A 209 3.00 13.07 -31.32
C PHE A 209 3.36 14.25 -32.23
N LEU A 210 3.36 15.48 -31.70
CA LEU A 210 3.75 16.67 -32.46
C LEU A 210 5.20 16.58 -32.96
N TYR A 211 6.11 16.10 -32.11
CA TYR A 211 7.49 15.84 -32.49
C TYR A 211 7.58 14.82 -33.63
N LEU A 212 6.84 13.71 -33.55
CA LEU A 212 6.82 12.72 -34.63
C LEU A 212 6.30 13.32 -35.94
N VAL A 213 5.23 14.12 -35.91
CA VAL A 213 4.73 14.82 -37.11
C VAL A 213 5.80 15.73 -37.69
N VAL A 214 6.45 16.54 -36.86
CA VAL A 214 7.54 17.44 -37.29
C VAL A 214 8.71 16.65 -37.87
N SER A 215 9.03 15.47 -37.34
CA SER A 215 10.13 14.64 -37.84
C SER A 215 9.90 14.01 -39.23
N GLN A 216 8.66 14.00 -39.73
CA GLN A 216 8.32 13.43 -41.04
C GLN A 216 8.38 14.45 -42.19
N PHE A 217 8.50 15.75 -41.89
CA PHE A 217 8.56 16.84 -42.88
C PHE A 217 9.88 17.60 -42.76
#